data_AF-A0A926JXR2-F1
#
_entry.id   AF-A0A926JXR2-F1
#
_cell.length_a   1.000
_cell.length_b   1.000
_cell.length_c   1.000
_cell.angle_alpha   90.00
_cell.angle_beta   90.00
_cell.angle_gamma   90.00
#
_symmetry.space_group_name_H-M   'P 1'
#
loop_
_entity.id
_entity.type
_entity.pdbx_description
1 polymer ?
#
loop_
_entity_poly.entity_id
_entity_poly.type
_entity_poly.pdbx_seq_one_letter_code
_entity_poly.pdbx_strand_id
1 'polypeptide(L)'
;MNSSEHQPPAPEASSETVRAAIEAATAALAQADPTTPSSALPLLRSAQEHVTTAIDEAMAALLVAEGGTIRTAGALAGLSENAVGPRLARTRLLAAYGSESGRVTAAGVERARYDLEEGRHRAGADLPDQPKPMRFRARRTT
;
A
#
# COMPACT_ATOMS: atom_id res chain seq x y z
N MET A 1 3.54 2.12 -34.26
CA MET A 1 4.17 0.99 -33.56
C MET A 1 3.86 1.18 -32.08
N ASN A 2 2.79 0.55 -31.61
CA ASN A 2 2.41 0.65 -30.20
C ASN A 2 3.41 -0.18 -29.40
N SER A 3 4.27 0.48 -28.64
CA SER A 3 5.01 -0.16 -27.56
C SER A 3 3.97 -0.75 -26.62
N SER A 4 3.76 -2.06 -26.69
CA SER A 4 3.05 -2.78 -25.64
C SER A 4 3.84 -2.57 -24.36
N GLU A 5 3.37 -1.67 -23.49
CA GLU A 5 3.83 -1.61 -22.11
C GLU A 5 3.65 -3.01 -21.54
N HIS A 6 4.76 -3.73 -21.40
CA HIS A 6 4.79 -5.01 -20.74
C HIS A 6 4.58 -4.72 -19.25
N GLN A 7 3.32 -4.76 -18.81
CA GLN A 7 2.98 -4.64 -17.40
C GLN A 7 3.74 -5.76 -16.66
N PRO A 8 4.64 -5.43 -15.72
CA PRO A 8 5.37 -6.44 -14.98
C PRO A 8 4.38 -7.31 -14.19
N PRO A 9 4.71 -8.60 -13.95
CA PRO A 9 3.87 -9.47 -13.15
C PRO A 9 3.61 -8.84 -11.78
N ALA A 10 2.42 -9.10 -11.23
CA ALA A 10 1.94 -8.50 -9.99
C ALA A 10 2.95 -8.47 -8.82
N PRO A 11 3.71 -9.55 -8.51
CA PRO A 11 4.72 -9.51 -7.45
C PRO A 11 5.88 -8.54 -7.74
N GLU A 12 6.38 -8.48 -8.98
CA GLU A 12 7.45 -7.55 -9.36
C GLU A 12 7.00 -6.10 -9.26
N ALA A 13 5.76 -5.81 -9.65
CA ALA A 13 5.17 -4.47 -9.52
C ALA A 13 5.06 -4.02 -8.04
N SER A 14 4.77 -4.94 -7.12
CA SER A 14 4.74 -4.65 -5.69
C SER A 14 6.15 -4.42 -5.14
N SER A 15 7.14 -5.25 -5.52
CA SER A 15 8.55 -5.02 -5.17
C SER A 15 9.08 -3.67 -5.66
N GLU A 16 8.70 -3.26 -6.87
CA GLU A 16 9.03 -1.94 -7.42
C GLU A 16 8.40 -0.81 -6.59
N THR A 17 7.15 -1.01 -6.14
CA THR A 17 6.46 -0.03 -5.29
C THR A 17 7.14 0.09 -3.92
N VAL A 18 7.58 -1.03 -3.33
CA VAL A 18 8.38 -1.03 -2.09
C VAL A 18 9.68 -0.25 -2.31
N ARG A 19 10.41 -0.54 -3.39
CA ARG A 19 11.66 0.14 -3.73
C ARG A 19 11.47 1.65 -3.87
N ALA A 20 10.51 2.07 -4.68
CA ALA A 20 10.20 3.48 -4.90
C ALA A 20 9.77 4.20 -3.60
N ALA A 21 9.01 3.54 -2.74
CA ALA A 21 8.62 4.09 -1.44
C ALA A 21 9.83 4.25 -0.50
N ILE A 22 10.75 3.29 -0.47
CA ILE A 22 11.99 3.40 0.31
C ILE A 22 12.85 4.57 -0.21
N GLU A 23 13.05 4.67 -1.52
CA GLU A 23 13.82 5.77 -2.14
C GLU A 23 13.22 7.14 -1.80
N ALA A 24 11.90 7.29 -1.89
CA ALA A 24 11.20 8.52 -1.54
C ALA A 24 11.33 8.86 -0.04
N ALA A 25 11.22 7.86 0.85
CA ALA A 25 11.44 8.04 2.28
C ALA A 25 12.87 8.50 2.58
N THR A 26 13.87 7.87 1.96
CA THR A 26 15.28 8.26 2.10
C THR A 26 15.52 9.68 1.61
N ALA A 27 14.94 10.06 0.47
CA ALA A 27 15.06 11.41 -0.07
C ALA A 27 14.42 12.48 0.84
N ALA A 28 13.28 12.17 1.47
CA ALA A 28 12.63 13.06 2.44
C ALA A 28 13.47 13.20 3.72
N LEU A 29 14.02 12.10 4.24
CA LEU A 29 14.91 12.11 5.41
C LEU A 29 16.21 12.88 5.14
N ALA A 30 16.80 12.73 3.96
CA ALA A 30 18.05 13.40 3.59
C ALA A 30 17.92 14.94 3.55
N GLN A 31 16.70 15.45 3.32
CA GLN A 31 16.41 16.89 3.30
C GLN A 31 16.08 17.46 4.68
N ALA A 32 15.79 16.62 5.68
CA ALA A 32 15.36 17.06 7.00
C ALA A 32 16.56 17.56 7.82
N ASP A 33 16.57 18.86 8.13
CA ASP A 33 17.56 19.47 9.01
C ASP A 33 17.14 19.32 10.49
N PRO A 34 17.84 18.52 11.31
CA PRO A 34 17.48 18.31 12.71
C PRO A 34 17.64 19.56 13.58
N THR A 35 18.32 20.61 13.10
CA THR A 35 18.50 21.87 13.82
C THR A 35 17.37 22.86 13.59
N THR A 36 16.50 22.61 12.60
CA THR A 36 15.36 23.46 12.25
C THR A 36 14.04 22.67 12.30
N PRO A 37 13.42 22.50 13.49
CA PRO A 37 12.26 21.63 13.65
C PRO A 37 11.05 21.99 12.78
N SER A 38 10.81 23.28 12.53
CA SER A 38 9.67 23.76 11.74
C SER A 38 9.72 23.32 10.28
N SER A 39 10.91 23.26 9.67
CA SER A 39 11.10 22.74 8.31
C SER A 39 11.29 21.23 8.29
N ALA A 40 11.81 20.63 9.36
CA ALA A 40 11.99 19.18 9.45
C ALA A 40 10.67 18.41 9.57
N LEU A 41 9.70 18.90 10.36
CA LEU A 41 8.45 18.18 10.64
C LEU A 41 7.67 17.74 9.39
N PRO A 42 7.45 18.60 8.35
CA PRO A 42 6.81 18.16 7.11
C PRO A 42 7.57 17.07 6.37
N LEU A 43 8.92 17.12 6.36
CA LEU A 43 9.77 16.15 5.69
C LEU A 43 9.77 14.80 6.41
N LEU A 44 9.85 14.82 7.75
CA LEU A 44 9.73 13.62 8.58
C LEU A 44 8.36 12.96 8.43
N ARG A 45 7.30 13.76 8.33
CA ARG A 45 5.95 13.25 8.04
C ARG A 45 5.87 12.61 6.66
N SER A 46 6.42 13.25 5.62
CA SER A 46 6.48 12.68 4.28
C SER A 46 7.26 11.36 4.27
N ALA A 47 8.41 11.29 4.94
CA ALA A 47 9.16 10.05 5.10
C ALA A 47 8.33 8.95 5.79
N GLN A 48 7.61 9.28 6.87
CA GLN A 48 6.72 8.34 7.55
C GLN A 48 5.61 7.81 6.63
N GLU A 49 5.01 8.66 5.80
CA GLU A 49 3.97 8.28 4.84
C GLU A 49 4.52 7.26 3.82
N HIS A 50 5.72 7.51 3.28
CA HIS A 50 6.39 6.58 2.37
C HIS A 50 6.80 5.26 3.03
N VAL A 51 7.34 5.29 4.25
CA VAL A 51 7.64 4.08 5.03
C VAL A 51 6.36 3.28 5.30
N THR A 52 5.25 3.95 5.58
CA THR A 52 3.95 3.30 5.77
C THR A 52 3.52 2.56 4.51
N THR A 53 3.68 3.17 3.32
CA THR A 53 3.43 2.51 2.03
C THR A 53 4.33 1.31 1.81
N ALA A 54 5.63 1.43 2.09
CA ALA A 54 6.58 0.32 1.96
C ALA A 54 6.19 -0.87 2.86
N ILE A 55 5.79 -0.60 4.11
CA ILE A 55 5.29 -1.62 5.04
C ILE A 55 4.01 -2.29 4.50
N ASP A 56 3.07 -1.50 3.98
CA ASP A 56 1.80 -2.01 3.44
C ASP A 56 2.04 -2.99 2.29
N GLU A 57 2.84 -2.58 1.31
CA GLU A 57 3.19 -3.41 0.14
C GLU A 57 4.01 -4.64 0.54
N ALA A 58 4.98 -4.51 1.45
CA ALA A 58 5.77 -5.65 1.93
C ALA A 58 4.91 -6.70 2.65
N MET A 59 3.94 -6.27 3.46
CA MET A 59 2.97 -7.20 4.06
C MET A 59 2.14 -7.92 3.00
N ALA A 60 1.71 -7.23 1.95
CA ALA A 60 0.95 -7.86 0.87
C ALA A 60 1.78 -8.88 0.09
N ALA A 61 3.05 -8.56 -0.20
CA ALA A 61 3.99 -9.48 -0.84
C ALA A 61 4.25 -10.73 0.01
N LEU A 62 4.50 -10.57 1.32
CA LEU A 62 4.66 -11.68 2.26
C LEU A 62 3.44 -12.62 2.24
N LEU A 63 2.23 -12.05 2.21
CA LEU A 63 1.01 -12.86 2.19
C LEU A 63 0.82 -13.58 0.87
N VAL A 64 0.98 -12.90 -0.27
CA VAL A 64 0.60 -13.47 -1.57
C VAL A 64 1.72 -14.30 -2.19
N ALA A 65 2.96 -13.82 -2.14
CA ALA A 65 4.10 -14.47 -2.80
C ALA A 65 4.83 -15.48 -1.90
N GLU A 66 4.90 -15.22 -0.59
CA GLU A 66 5.66 -16.07 0.35
C GLU A 66 4.77 -16.99 1.21
N GLY A 67 3.44 -16.90 1.07
CA GLY A 67 2.51 -17.75 1.82
C GLY A 67 2.34 -17.39 3.30
N GLY A 68 2.78 -16.20 3.73
CA GLY A 68 2.66 -15.73 5.12
C GLY A 68 1.22 -15.52 5.60
N THR A 69 1.01 -15.36 6.90
CA THR A 69 -0.34 -15.14 7.47
C THR A 69 -0.55 -13.68 7.87
N ILE A 70 -1.81 -13.22 7.93
CA ILE A 70 -2.17 -11.87 8.44
C ILE A 70 -1.58 -11.64 9.84
N ARG A 71 -1.62 -12.67 10.69
CA ARG A 71 -1.03 -12.64 12.04
C ARG A 71 0.48 -12.42 12.01
N THR A 72 1.20 -13.20 11.21
CA THR A 72 2.67 -13.08 11.09
C THR A 72 3.06 -11.72 10.53
N ALA A 73 2.36 -11.25 9.49
CA ALA A 73 2.60 -9.92 8.93
C ALA A 73 2.37 -8.80 9.95
N GLY A 74 1.29 -8.89 10.73
CA GLY A 74 1.02 -7.96 11.83
C GLY A 74 2.15 -7.97 12.87
N ALA A 75 2.57 -9.15 13.32
CA ALA A 75 3.66 -9.28 14.30
C ALA A 75 4.98 -8.68 13.80
N LEU A 76 5.37 -8.95 12.55
CA LEU A 76 6.58 -8.40 11.93
C LEU A 76 6.51 -6.88 11.76
N ALA A 77 5.34 -6.35 11.45
CA ALA A 77 5.11 -4.91 11.26
C ALA A 77 4.85 -4.14 12.58
N GLY A 78 4.83 -4.82 13.73
CA GLY A 78 4.48 -4.20 15.02
C GLY A 78 3.02 -3.74 15.10
N LEU A 79 2.12 -4.43 14.39
CA LEU A 79 0.70 -4.11 14.30
C LEU A 79 -0.15 -5.19 14.94
N SER A 80 -1.29 -4.78 15.49
CA SER A 80 -2.35 -5.71 15.85
C SER A 80 -3.01 -6.31 14.60
N GLU A 81 -3.50 -7.53 14.72
CA GLU A 81 -4.11 -8.27 13.59
C GLU A 81 -5.26 -7.49 12.93
N ASN A 82 -6.08 -6.79 13.72
CA ASN A 82 -7.20 -5.97 13.24
C ASN A 82 -6.77 -4.71 12.46
N ALA A 83 -5.52 -4.27 12.61
CA ALA A 83 -4.99 -3.13 11.88
C ALA A 83 -4.48 -3.52 10.48
N VAL A 84 -4.17 -4.81 10.25
CA VAL A 84 -3.57 -5.26 8.99
C VAL A 84 -4.56 -5.21 7.83
N GLY A 85 -5.79 -5.73 8.01
CA GLY A 85 -6.78 -5.84 6.93
C GLY A 85 -7.06 -4.53 6.16
N PRO A 86 -7.35 -3.40 6.83
CA PRO A 86 -7.52 -2.11 6.16
C PRO A 86 -6.25 -1.58 5.46
N ARG A 87 -5.05 -1.97 5.93
CA ARG A 87 -3.80 -1.57 5.29
C ARG A 87 -3.57 -2.35 4.01
N LEU A 88 -3.80 -3.66 4.02
CA LEU A 88 -3.73 -4.51 2.82
C LEU A 88 -4.69 -4.04 1.71
N ALA A 89 -5.85 -3.49 2.06
CA ALA A 89 -6.83 -2.96 1.09
C ALA A 89 -6.32 -1.75 0.28
N ARG A 90 -5.18 -1.16 0.66
CA ARG A 90 -4.53 -0.04 -0.05
C ARG A 90 -3.37 -0.49 -0.94
N THR A 91 -3.09 -1.78 -1.00
CA THR A 91 -1.90 -2.34 -1.67
C THR A 91 -2.20 -2.82 -3.08
N ARG A 92 -1.20 -2.84 -3.94
CA ARG A 92 -1.37 -3.30 -5.33
C ARG A 92 -1.80 -4.76 -5.42
N LEU A 93 -1.27 -5.63 -4.55
CA LEU A 93 -1.55 -7.06 -4.61
C LEU A 93 -2.93 -7.45 -4.07
N LEU A 94 -3.48 -6.66 -3.14
CA LEU A 94 -4.67 -7.08 -2.37
C LEU A 94 -5.84 -6.10 -2.41
N ALA A 95 -5.70 -4.88 -2.95
CA ALA A 95 -6.82 -3.93 -3.01
C ALA A 95 -8.03 -4.48 -3.78
N ALA A 96 -7.80 -5.26 -4.86
CA ALA A 96 -8.88 -5.90 -5.64
C ALA A 96 -9.62 -7.02 -4.91
N TYR A 97 -9.12 -7.42 -3.74
CA TYR A 97 -9.61 -8.51 -2.91
C TYR A 97 -10.14 -8.04 -1.55
N GLY A 98 -10.33 -6.72 -1.40
CA GLY A 98 -10.95 -6.12 -0.22
C GLY A 98 -12.46 -6.42 -0.14
N SER A 99 -12.98 -6.52 1.08
CA SER A 99 -14.42 -6.56 1.35
C SER A 99 -15.05 -5.17 1.20
N GLU A 100 -16.38 -5.13 1.15
CA GLU A 100 -17.18 -3.88 1.17
C GLU A 100 -16.88 -2.98 2.38
N SER A 101 -16.43 -3.57 3.48
CA SER A 101 -15.99 -2.84 4.68
C SER A 101 -14.58 -2.25 4.58
N GLY A 102 -13.96 -2.27 3.39
CA GLY A 102 -12.66 -1.63 3.13
C GLY A 102 -11.48 -2.34 3.78
N ARG A 103 -11.55 -3.67 3.91
CA ARG A 103 -10.46 -4.48 4.49
C ARG A 103 -10.27 -5.79 3.75
N VAL A 104 -9.04 -6.27 3.74
CA VAL A 104 -8.73 -7.61 3.22
C VAL A 104 -8.88 -8.62 4.36
N THR A 105 -9.58 -9.71 4.08
CA THR A 105 -9.76 -10.85 5.00
C THR A 105 -8.91 -12.03 4.54
N ALA A 106 -8.80 -13.07 5.37
CA ALA A 106 -8.10 -14.30 4.97
C ALA A 106 -8.65 -14.89 3.66
N ALA A 107 -9.98 -14.88 3.46
CA ALA A 107 -10.61 -15.33 2.23
C ALA A 107 -10.18 -14.49 1.00
N GLY A 108 -10.01 -13.18 1.17
CA GLY A 108 -9.48 -12.31 0.12
C GLY A 108 -8.02 -12.64 -0.23
N VAL A 109 -7.20 -12.94 0.77
CA VAL A 109 -5.81 -13.37 0.57
C VAL A 109 -5.75 -14.72 -0.17
N GLU A 110 -6.51 -15.71 0.27
CA GLU A 110 -6.54 -17.02 -0.42
C GLU A 110 -7.01 -16.88 -1.86
N ARG A 111 -8.01 -16.01 -2.12
CA ARG A 111 -8.45 -15.75 -3.49
C ARG A 111 -7.35 -15.10 -4.33
N ALA A 112 -6.63 -14.14 -3.77
CA ALA A 112 -5.52 -13.47 -4.47
C ALA A 112 -4.39 -14.45 -4.82
N ARG A 113 -4.05 -15.37 -3.90
CA ARG A 113 -3.07 -16.44 -4.17
C ARG A 113 -3.53 -17.35 -5.29
N TYR A 114 -4.76 -17.84 -5.20
CA TYR A 114 -5.34 -18.70 -6.23
C TYR A 114 -5.33 -18.01 -7.60
N ASP A 115 -5.75 -16.75 -7.67
CA ASP A 115 -5.73 -16.00 -8.94
C ASP A 115 -4.29 -15.75 -9.45
N LEU A 116 -3.30 -15.59 -8.55
CA LEU A 116 -1.89 -15.49 -8.93
C LEU A 116 -1.36 -16.80 -9.52
N GLU A 117 -1.63 -17.93 -8.88
CA GLU A 117 -1.26 -19.27 -9.36
C GLU A 117 -1.88 -19.57 -10.74
N GLU A 118 -3.12 -19.12 -10.96
CA GLU A 118 -3.85 -19.27 -12.22
C GLU A 118 -3.49 -18.22 -13.28
N GLY A 119 -2.58 -17.28 -12.99
CA GLY A 119 -2.22 -16.19 -13.90
C GLY A 119 -3.34 -15.19 -14.20
N ARG A 120 -4.34 -15.11 -13.32
CA ARG A 120 -5.53 -14.23 -13.41
C ARG A 120 -5.57 -13.16 -12.31
N HIS A 121 -4.45 -12.92 -11.63
CA HIS A 121 -4.36 -11.92 -10.56
C HIS A 121 -4.77 -10.53 -11.05
N ARG A 122 -5.58 -9.83 -10.24
CA ARG A 122 -6.04 -8.48 -10.52
C ARG A 122 -5.25 -7.49 -9.69
N ALA A 123 -4.57 -6.56 -10.34
CA ALA A 123 -3.86 -5.51 -9.64
C ALA A 123 -4.85 -4.47 -9.10
N GLY A 124 -4.58 -3.94 -7.91
CA GLY A 124 -5.32 -2.83 -7.33
C GLY A 124 -5.31 -1.56 -8.19
N ALA A 125 -4.26 -1.39 -9.01
CA ALA A 125 -4.15 -0.27 -9.96
C ALA A 125 -5.21 -0.32 -11.07
N ASP A 126 -5.81 -1.49 -11.32
CA ASP A 126 -6.85 -1.67 -12.33
C ASP A 126 -8.26 -1.36 -11.78
N LEU A 127 -8.36 -1.08 -10.47
CA LEU A 127 -9.63 -0.71 -9.86
C LEU A 127 -9.98 0.74 -10.21
N PRO A 128 -11.26 1.04 -10.44
CA PRO A 128 -11.71 2.43 -10.55
C PRO A 128 -11.40 3.17 -9.24
N ASP A 129 -10.94 4.42 -9.38
CA ASP A 129 -10.67 5.30 -8.23
C ASP A 129 -11.87 5.29 -7.28
N GLN A 130 -11.63 4.95 -6.01
CA GLN A 130 -12.69 5.06 -5.01
C GLN A 130 -13.13 6.53 -4.88
N PRO A 131 -14.44 6.81 -4.82
CA PRO A 131 -14.93 8.18 -4.74
C PRO A 131 -14.37 8.87 -3.51
N LYS A 132 -13.67 9.99 -3.72
CA LYS A 132 -13.05 10.78 -2.65
C LYS A 132 -14.11 11.17 -1.62
N PRO A 133 -13.89 10.92 -0.31
CA PRO A 133 -14.86 11.28 0.72
C PRO A 133 -15.25 12.75 0.63
N MET A 134 -16.55 13.03 0.64
CA MET A 134 -17.06 14.40 0.56
C MET A 134 -16.53 15.22 1.72
N ARG A 135 -15.80 16.29 1.43
CA ARG A 135 -15.33 17.24 2.45
C ARG A 135 -16.38 18.32 2.64
N PHE A 136 -16.82 18.51 3.87
CA PHE A 136 -17.67 19.63 4.23
C PHE A 136 -16.94 20.95 3.93
N ARG A 137 -17.52 21.82 3.09
CA ARG A 137 -17.06 23.20 2.91
C ARG A 137 -17.98 24.13 3.70
N ALA A 138 -17.43 24.82 4.69
CA ALA A 138 -18.12 25.91 5.36
C ALA A 138 -18.49 27.00 4.35
N ARG A 139 -19.71 27.55 4.46
CA ARG A 139 -20.12 28.71 3.65
C ARG A 139 -19.29 29.92 4.09
N ARG A 140 -18.74 30.68 3.14
CA ARG A 140 -18.16 31.98 3.45
C ARG A 140 -19.28 32.91 3.89
N THR A 141 -19.16 33.50 5.06
CA THR A 141 -20.01 34.62 5.50
C THR A 141 -19.63 35.82 4.64
N THR A 142 -20.60 36.37 3.91
CA THR A 142 -20.52 37.69 3.27
C THR A 142 -20.52 38.79 4.31
#